data_AF-A0A2S7IEM4-F1
#
_entry.id   AF-A0A2S7IEM4-F1
#
_cell.length_a   1.000
_cell.length_b   1.000
_cell.length_c   1.000
_cell.angle_alpha   90.00
_cell.angle_beta   90.00
_cell.angle_gamma   90.00
#
_symmetry.space_group_name_H-M   'P 1'
#
loop_
_entity.id
_entity.type
_entity.pdbx_description
1 polymer ?
#
loop_
_entity_poly.entity_id
_entity_poly.type
_entity_poly.pdbx_seq_one_letter_code
_entity_poly.pdbx_strand_id
1 'polypeptide(L)'
;MKNILSIVIFLFTALLLITCTKEDNPYDGNTCYEGIIVAGDCPSLYFVQVTNAPIGVEWDRKDSLFNNVVMLNNPPFNRIEGGLTIGTKVYFHIDAKATEQRSCSDFYPCPTTIPLKKPSVQLCIDYISLNQCK
;
A
#
# COMPACT_ATOMS: atom_id res chain seq x y z
N MET A 1 44.67 -47.23 6.50
CA MET A 1 45.31 -45.90 6.69
C MET A 1 45.92 -45.47 5.37
N LYS A 2 45.29 -44.53 4.66
CA LYS A 2 45.89 -43.82 3.52
C LYS A 2 45.10 -42.53 3.26
N ASN A 3 45.81 -41.43 3.52
CA ASN A 3 45.78 -40.15 2.83
C ASN A 3 44.55 -39.26 2.96
N ILE A 4 44.57 -38.47 4.04
CA ILE A 4 44.26 -37.04 4.00
C ILE A 4 45.17 -36.41 2.93
N LEU A 5 44.61 -35.51 2.11
CA LEU A 5 45.23 -34.36 1.44
C LEU A 5 44.77 -34.21 -0.02
N SER A 6 43.68 -33.46 -0.20
CA SER A 6 43.44 -32.65 -1.40
C SER A 6 42.48 -31.53 -1.02
N ILE A 7 43.03 -30.58 -0.27
CA ILE A 7 42.58 -29.19 -0.27
C ILE A 7 42.84 -28.68 -1.69
N VAL A 8 41.81 -28.73 -2.53
CA VAL A 8 41.77 -27.96 -3.78
C VAL A 8 40.44 -27.22 -3.79
N ILE A 9 40.49 -26.03 -3.20
CA ILE A 9 40.03 -24.79 -3.83
C ILE A 9 38.83 -25.01 -4.76
N PHE A 10 37.65 -25.10 -4.17
CA PHE A 10 36.48 -24.49 -4.80
C PHE A 10 36.00 -23.39 -3.85
N LEU A 11 36.72 -22.27 -3.94
CA LEU A 11 36.15 -20.94 -3.90
C LEU A 11 34.98 -20.89 -4.91
N PHE A 12 33.85 -21.53 -4.62
CA PHE A 12 32.59 -21.04 -5.15
C PHE A 12 32.20 -19.88 -4.26
N THR A 13 32.75 -18.73 -4.63
CA THR A 13 32.15 -17.43 -4.39
C THR A 13 30.66 -17.54 -4.62
N ALA A 14 29.92 -17.82 -3.54
CA ALA A 14 28.55 -17.39 -3.40
C ALA A 14 28.59 -15.86 -3.30
N LEU A 15 28.95 -15.20 -4.40
CA LEU A 15 28.30 -13.97 -4.79
C LEU A 15 26.83 -14.35 -4.91
N LEU A 16 26.14 -14.33 -3.77
CA LEU A 16 24.76 -13.89 -3.74
C LEU A 16 24.81 -12.47 -4.31
N LEU A 17 24.75 -12.41 -5.64
CA LEU A 17 24.15 -11.30 -6.35
C LEU A 17 22.76 -11.19 -5.71
N ILE A 18 22.68 -10.41 -4.64
CA ILE A 18 21.46 -9.74 -4.25
C ILE A 18 21.21 -8.82 -5.43
N THR A 19 20.65 -9.38 -6.49
CA THR A 19 19.90 -8.60 -7.44
C THR A 19 18.83 -7.96 -6.56
N CYS A 20 19.01 -6.69 -6.22
CA CYS A 20 17.87 -5.81 -6.01
C CYS A 20 17.10 -5.86 -7.31
N THR A 21 16.30 -6.91 -7.49
CA THR A 21 15.14 -6.85 -8.36
C THR A 21 14.39 -5.67 -7.82
N LYS A 22 14.46 -4.57 -8.55
CA LYS A 22 13.54 -3.45 -8.40
C LYS A 22 12.18 -4.12 -8.28
N GLU A 23 11.60 -4.07 -7.08
CA GLU A 23 10.34 -4.72 -6.81
C GLU A 23 9.36 -3.98 -7.72
N ASP A 24 9.03 -4.60 -8.86
CA ASP A 24 8.07 -4.05 -9.79
C ASP A 24 6.82 -3.73 -8.97
N ASN A 25 6.31 -2.51 -9.10
CA ASN A 25 5.22 -2.06 -8.28
C ASN A 25 4.07 -3.10 -8.37
N PRO A 26 3.66 -3.74 -7.26
CA PRO A 26 2.64 -4.79 -7.30
C PRO A 26 1.24 -4.25 -7.61
N TYR A 27 1.08 -2.93 -7.73
CA TYR A 27 -0.20 -2.28 -7.99
C TYR A 27 -0.37 -1.97 -9.47
N ASP A 28 -1.50 -2.38 -10.04
CA ASP A 28 -1.88 -2.06 -11.41
C ASP A 28 -2.80 -0.83 -11.42
N GLY A 29 -2.37 0.23 -12.12
CA GLY A 29 -3.16 1.46 -12.22
C GLY A 29 -4.44 1.34 -13.06
N ASN A 30 -4.61 0.25 -13.80
CA ASN A 30 -5.85 -0.03 -14.54
C ASN A 30 -6.84 -0.89 -13.73
N THR A 31 -6.41 -1.44 -12.59
CA THR A 31 -7.27 -2.26 -11.76
C THR A 31 -8.20 -1.37 -10.94
N CYS A 32 -9.50 -1.65 -11.05
CA CYS A 32 -10.52 -1.08 -10.18
C CYS A 32 -10.47 -1.74 -8.81
N TYR A 33 -9.99 -1.01 -7.80
CA TYR A 33 -10.01 -1.49 -6.42
C TYR A 33 -11.31 -1.06 -5.73
N GLU A 34 -11.86 -1.98 -4.95
CA GLU A 34 -13.03 -1.77 -4.12
C GLU A 34 -12.63 -1.86 -2.66
N GLY A 35 -13.17 -0.97 -1.83
CA GLY A 35 -12.91 -1.07 -0.40
C GLY A 35 -13.90 -0.32 0.47
N ILE A 36 -13.74 -0.50 1.77
CA ILE A 36 -14.53 0.16 2.81
C ILE A 36 -13.61 1.04 3.64
N ILE A 37 -14.01 2.28 3.88
CA ILE A 37 -13.26 3.19 4.74
C ILE A 37 -13.34 2.70 6.19
N VAL A 38 -12.20 2.35 6.76
CA VAL A 38 -12.10 1.86 8.14
C VAL A 38 -11.52 2.90 9.09
N ALA A 39 -10.85 3.92 8.56
CA ALA A 39 -10.43 5.12 9.29
C ALA A 39 -10.06 6.27 8.35
N GLY A 40 -9.82 7.45 8.92
CA GLY A 40 -9.61 8.70 8.20
C GLY A 40 -10.59 9.74 8.73
N ASP A 41 -10.06 10.89 9.12
CA ASP A 41 -10.83 12.03 9.64
C ASP A 41 -10.43 13.34 8.95
N CYS A 42 -9.61 13.25 7.90
CA CYS A 42 -9.14 14.40 7.14
C CYS A 42 -9.13 14.09 5.63
N PRO A 43 -9.33 15.12 4.79
CA PRO A 43 -9.33 14.96 3.34
C PRO A 43 -8.00 14.47 2.73
N SER A 44 -6.89 14.45 3.46
CA SER A 44 -5.60 14.01 2.90
C SER A 44 -5.29 12.55 3.13
N LEU A 45 -6.03 11.84 3.99
CA LEU A 45 -5.65 10.51 4.43
C LEU A 45 -6.84 9.66 4.83
N TYR A 46 -6.98 8.51 4.17
CA TYR A 46 -7.99 7.50 4.50
C TYR A 46 -7.37 6.11 4.56
N PHE A 47 -7.83 5.31 5.52
CA PHE A 47 -7.53 3.88 5.59
C PHE A 47 -8.70 3.11 5.00
N VAL A 48 -8.39 2.29 4.00
CA VAL A 48 -9.39 1.53 3.25
C VAL A 48 -9.06 0.06 3.37
N GLN A 49 -10.02 -0.73 3.85
CA GLN A 49 -9.98 -2.18 3.74
C GLN A 49 -10.40 -2.55 2.33
N VAL A 50 -9.46 -3.07 1.54
CA VAL A 50 -9.72 -3.50 0.17
C VAL A 50 -10.47 -4.84 0.21
N THR A 51 -11.50 -4.97 -0.60
CA THR A 51 -12.39 -6.15 -0.59
C THR A 51 -12.22 -7.06 -1.79
N ASN A 52 -11.60 -6.58 -2.88
CA ASN A 52 -11.48 -7.32 -4.14
C ASN A 52 -10.04 -7.67 -4.56
N ALA A 53 -9.02 -7.29 -3.79
CA ALA A 53 -7.62 -7.64 -4.08
C ALA A 53 -6.75 -7.61 -2.80
N PRO A 54 -5.82 -8.57 -2.58
CA PRO A 54 -5.01 -8.65 -1.35
C PRO A 54 -3.75 -7.76 -1.40
N ILE A 55 -3.94 -6.44 -1.47
CA ILE A 55 -2.86 -5.45 -1.65
C ILE A 55 -2.47 -4.68 -0.37
N GLY A 56 -3.13 -4.93 0.74
CA GLY A 56 -2.94 -4.22 2.01
C GLY A 56 -2.33 -5.08 3.11
N VAL A 57 -2.28 -4.50 4.30
CA VAL A 57 -1.75 -5.16 5.50
C VAL A 57 -2.83 -5.38 6.53
N GLU A 58 -2.59 -6.31 7.44
CA GLU A 58 -3.37 -6.40 8.67
C GLU A 58 -3.17 -5.14 9.52
N TRP A 59 -4.27 -4.58 10.00
CA TRP A 59 -4.29 -3.37 10.80
C TRP A 59 -5.20 -3.52 12.02
N ASP A 60 -4.64 -3.30 13.20
CA ASP A 60 -5.34 -3.37 14.48
C ASP A 60 -5.67 -1.96 14.98
N ARG A 61 -6.96 -1.64 15.09
CA ARG A 61 -7.48 -0.36 15.55
C ARG A 61 -8.61 -0.56 16.54
N LYS A 62 -8.46 0.00 17.75
CA LYS A 62 -9.53 0.12 18.77
C LYS A 62 -10.41 -1.13 18.85
N ASP A 63 -9.76 -2.26 19.16
CA ASP A 63 -10.40 -3.57 19.38
C ASP A 63 -10.97 -4.25 18.12
N SER A 64 -10.64 -3.74 16.94
CA SER A 64 -10.99 -4.35 15.65
C SER A 64 -9.74 -4.69 14.86
N LEU A 65 -9.68 -5.93 14.36
CA LEU A 65 -8.67 -6.39 13.42
C LEU A 65 -9.22 -6.28 12.00
N PHE A 66 -8.60 -5.43 11.20
CA PHE A 66 -8.88 -5.28 9.79
C PHE A 66 -7.79 -6.00 9.00
N ASN A 67 -8.19 -6.72 7.96
CA ASN A 67 -7.25 -7.31 7.02
C ASN A 67 -7.20 -6.46 5.77
N ASN A 68 -6.08 -6.53 5.03
CA ASN A 68 -5.98 -5.96 3.70
C ASN A 68 -6.24 -4.44 3.64
N VAL A 69 -5.68 -3.71 4.61
CA VAL A 69 -5.81 -2.26 4.74
C VAL A 69 -4.70 -1.55 3.99
N VAL A 70 -5.08 -0.55 3.21
CA VAL A 70 -4.19 0.40 2.53
C VAL A 70 -4.46 1.82 3.04
N MET A 71 -3.45 2.65 2.97
CA MET A 71 -3.54 4.08 3.28
C MET A 71 -3.55 4.87 1.97
N LEU A 72 -4.67 5.51 1.67
CA LEU A 72 -4.84 6.36 0.50
C LEU A 72 -4.39 7.78 0.84
N ASN A 73 -3.34 8.25 0.16
CA ASN A 73 -2.75 9.56 0.35
C ASN A 73 -3.23 10.55 -0.72
N ASN A 74 -3.62 11.74 -0.26
CA ASN A 74 -4.10 12.88 -1.05
C ASN A 74 -5.01 12.52 -2.23
N PRO A 75 -6.11 11.79 -1.99
CA PRO A 75 -7.04 11.48 -3.06
C PRO A 75 -7.66 12.74 -3.67
N PRO A 76 -8.08 12.71 -4.95
CA PRO A 76 -8.72 13.83 -5.64
C PRO A 76 -10.18 14.04 -5.17
N PHE A 77 -10.37 14.34 -3.89
CA PHE A 77 -11.67 14.39 -3.22
C PHE A 77 -12.50 15.63 -3.48
N ASN A 78 -11.93 16.65 -4.12
CA ASN A 78 -12.72 17.74 -4.69
C ASN A 78 -13.80 17.25 -5.68
N ARG A 79 -13.81 15.94 -6.00
CA ARG A 79 -14.78 15.26 -6.86
C ARG A 79 -15.81 14.40 -6.11
N ILE A 80 -15.77 14.30 -4.78
CA ILE A 80 -16.73 13.52 -3.99
C ILE A 80 -17.66 14.44 -3.19
N GLU A 81 -18.85 14.68 -3.73
CA GLU A 81 -19.92 15.35 -3.00
C GLU A 81 -20.41 14.47 -1.84
N GLY A 82 -20.55 15.05 -0.64
CA GLY A 82 -21.00 14.35 0.57
C GLY A 82 -19.88 13.85 1.49
N GLY A 83 -18.63 13.92 1.05
CA GLY A 83 -17.46 13.53 1.83
C GLY A 83 -17.34 12.01 2.03
N LEU A 84 -16.25 11.61 2.69
CA LEU A 84 -15.94 10.23 2.97
C LEU A 84 -15.96 9.99 4.47
N THR A 85 -16.81 9.07 4.90
CA THR A 85 -16.95 8.69 6.32
C THR A 85 -16.63 7.21 6.51
N ILE A 86 -16.29 6.85 7.75
CA ILE A 86 -16.05 5.45 8.12
C ILE A 86 -17.28 4.60 7.78
N GLY A 87 -17.07 3.44 7.16
CA GLY A 87 -18.10 2.54 6.66
C GLY A 87 -18.51 2.78 5.21
N THR A 88 -18.05 3.88 4.58
CA THR A 88 -18.36 4.18 3.18
C THR A 88 -17.66 3.20 2.24
N LYS A 89 -18.39 2.64 1.27
CA LYS A 89 -17.80 1.88 0.16
C LYS A 89 -17.22 2.84 -0.88
N VAL A 90 -16.01 2.56 -1.33
CA VAL A 90 -15.29 3.36 -2.32
C VAL A 90 -14.72 2.48 -3.43
N TYR A 91 -14.56 3.11 -4.59
CA TYR A 91 -13.94 2.55 -5.80
C TYR A 91 -12.79 3.48 -6.19
N PHE A 92 -11.59 2.94 -6.45
CA PHE A 92 -10.42 3.78 -6.72
C PHE A 92 -9.41 3.10 -7.66
N HIS A 93 -8.59 3.91 -8.32
CA HIS A 93 -7.42 3.48 -9.08
C HIS A 93 -6.14 3.98 -8.39
N ILE A 94 -5.09 3.18 -8.48
CA ILE A 94 -3.80 3.49 -7.88
C ILE A 94 -2.93 4.16 -8.95
N ASP A 95 -2.38 5.34 -8.64
CA ASP A 95 -1.28 5.87 -9.43
C ASP A 95 -0.01 5.07 -9.06
N ALA A 96 0.21 3.97 -9.78
CA ALA A 96 1.32 3.07 -9.54
C ALA A 96 2.66 3.80 -9.68
N LYS A 97 2.77 4.73 -10.64
CA LYS A 97 4.00 5.48 -10.86
C LYS A 97 4.29 6.43 -9.70
N ALA A 98 3.30 7.21 -9.25
CA ALA A 98 3.48 8.12 -8.12
C ALA A 98 3.71 7.37 -6.80
N THR A 99 3.08 6.20 -6.64
CA THR A 99 3.28 5.32 -5.48
C THR A 99 4.73 4.82 -5.40
N GLU A 100 5.28 4.33 -6.53
CA GLU A 100 6.68 3.89 -6.60
C GLU A 100 7.65 5.04 -6.30
N GLN A 101 7.35 6.24 -6.81
CA GLN A 101 8.17 7.44 -6.64
C GLN A 101 7.98 8.12 -5.28
N ARG A 102 7.06 7.63 -4.43
CA ARG A 102 6.63 8.26 -3.17
C ARG A 102 6.29 9.74 -3.34
N SER A 103 5.70 10.08 -4.48
CA SER A 103 5.45 11.44 -4.92
C SER A 103 3.96 11.75 -5.01
N CYS A 104 3.15 11.21 -4.08
CA CYS A 104 1.75 11.60 -3.99
C CYS A 104 1.71 13.14 -3.86
N SER A 105 0.96 13.83 -4.72
CA SER A 105 0.83 15.29 -4.73
C SER A 105 0.64 15.85 -3.32
N ASP A 106 1.27 16.98 -3.01
CA ASP A 106 1.44 17.62 -1.69
C ASP A 106 0.60 17.06 -0.52
N PHE A 107 1.31 16.42 0.44
CA PHE A 107 0.77 16.00 1.73
C PHE A 107 0.22 17.19 2.52
N TYR A 108 -1.10 17.31 2.59
CA TYR A 108 -1.72 18.24 3.53
C TYR A 108 -1.65 17.63 4.93
N PRO A 109 -0.96 18.29 5.89
CA PRO A 109 -0.79 17.74 7.23
C PRO A 109 -2.15 17.53 7.88
N CYS A 110 -2.46 16.26 8.17
CA CYS A 110 -3.60 15.87 8.96
C CYS A 110 -3.25 16.09 10.43
N PRO A 111 -3.98 16.93 11.18
CA PRO A 111 -3.65 17.21 12.58
C PRO A 111 -3.85 15.98 13.49
N THR A 112 -4.52 14.95 13.00
CA THR A 112 -4.78 13.73 13.77
C THR A 112 -3.74 12.65 13.47
N THR A 113 -2.91 12.35 14.46
CA THR A 113 -2.05 11.16 14.44
C THR A 113 -2.91 9.92 14.64
N ILE A 114 -3.19 9.17 13.58
CA ILE A 114 -3.76 7.83 13.69
C ILE A 114 -2.62 6.87 14.04
N PRO A 115 -2.58 6.30 15.27
CA PRO A 115 -1.47 5.43 15.68
C PRO A 115 -1.44 4.17 14.81
N LEU A 116 -0.29 3.95 14.17
CA LEU A 116 -0.03 2.76 13.35
C LEU A 116 0.86 1.79 14.15
N LYS A 117 0.33 0.61 14.48
CA LYS A 117 1.12 -0.47 15.12
C LYS A 117 2.12 -1.11 14.14
N LYS A 118 1.80 -1.10 12.83
CA LYS A 118 2.63 -1.60 11.73
C LYS A 118 2.64 -0.56 10.61
N PRO A 119 3.73 -0.44 9.82
CA PRO A 119 3.75 0.44 8.66
C PRO A 119 2.61 0.08 7.70
N SER A 120 1.83 1.08 7.29
CA SER A 120 0.76 0.91 6.31
C SER A 120 1.32 0.90 4.89
N VAL A 121 0.66 0.18 3.99
CA VAL A 121 0.88 0.31 2.55
C VAL A 121 0.31 1.65 2.12
N GLN A 122 1.19 2.58 1.73
CA GLN A 122 0.80 3.92 1.32
C GLN A 122 0.65 3.97 -0.20
N LEU A 123 -0.51 4.41 -0.68
CA LEU A 123 -0.86 4.44 -2.09
C LEU A 123 -1.24 5.85 -2.50
N CYS A 124 -0.68 6.29 -3.63
CA CYS A 124 -1.18 7.45 -4.34
C CYS A 124 -2.35 7.00 -5.21
N ILE A 125 -3.43 7.79 -5.27
CA ILE A 125 -4.57 7.48 -6.12
C ILE A 125 -4.89 8.64 -7.04
N ASP A 126 -5.20 8.36 -8.29
CA ASP A 126 -5.57 9.33 -9.33
C ASP A 126 -7.08 9.42 -9.55
N TYR A 127 -7.83 8.46 -9.00
CA TYR A 127 -9.28 8.37 -9.10
C TYR A 127 -9.92 7.76 -7.85
N ILE A 128 -11.06 8.31 -7.45
CA ILE A 128 -11.93 7.72 -6.42
C ILE A 128 -13.40 8.10 -6.66
N SER A 129 -14.31 7.19 -6.30
CA SER A 129 -15.75 7.28 -6.54
C SER A 129 -16.55 6.50 -5.50
N LEU A 130 -17.81 6.92 -5.29
CA LEU A 130 -18.77 6.23 -4.40
C LEU A 130 -19.64 5.20 -5.14
N ASN A 131 -19.70 5.26 -6.47
CA ASN A 131 -20.66 4.48 -7.25
C ASN A 131 -20.01 3.26 -7.91
N GLN A 132 -18.96 3.47 -8.69
CA GLN A 132 -18.21 2.47 -9.45
C GLN A 132 -16.93 3.11 -10.03
N CYS A 133 -15.99 2.29 -10.52
CA CYS A 133 -14.91 2.77 -11.39
C CYS A 133 -15.44 3.18 -12.77
N LYS A 134 -14.76 4.15 -13.39
CA LYS A 134 -15.04 4.60 -14.75
C LYS A 134 -14.12 3.92 -15.76
#